data_AF-A0A8X7PDX2-F1
#
_entry.id   AF-A0A8X7PDX2-F1
#
_cell.length_a   1.000
_cell.length_b   1.000
_cell.length_c   1.000
_cell.angle_alpha   90.00
_cell.angle_beta   90.00
_cell.angle_gamma   90.00
#
_symmetry.space_group_name_H-M   'P 1'
#
loop_
_entity.id
_entity.type
_entity.pdbx_description
1 polymer ?
#
loop_
_entity_poly.entity_id
_entity_poly.type
_entity_poly.pdbx_seq_one_letter_code
_entity_poly.pdbx_strand_id
1 'polypeptide(L)'
;MGFDPCLRKIANLGCWQVISSADVYGSLVCVNELISVQSKVYSKPTVIIASKITGDEEIPDGVVAVLTPSMIDVLSHVSIRARNSKICFATCFDQNVLRNLKSKEGRAISIHINSTGLVISDGNNSDKHVRHIYISSVSWGVISKRKKFCSNNVISSKEFTSEVVGSKSCNIKFLRERVPSWIKIPTSVALPFGTFECALSDDSNMDVARKISALKVSLNRGDMTKLKAIQEAVLQMSAPMALRNELIHKLRSERMSYHGDESSWNRSWMAIKKVWASKWNERAYVSCKKTRVDHDAVCMAVLVQEVICGDYAFVIHTNNPVTGDPSEIYTEIVKGLGETLVGGYPGRAMSFITKKTNLKSPTVISYPSKRIGLYSKPSVIFRSDSNNEDLEGYAGAGLYDSVIMDEAEEVVVDYSREQLIVDKAFQVRLFSAIAEAGNVIETLYGCPQDIEGVVKGGIIYVVQARPQL
;
A
#
# COMPACT_ATOMS: atom_id res chain seq x y z
N MET A 1 -4.79 -18.57 -17.84
CA MET A 1 -3.64 -19.50 -17.84
C MET A 1 -2.40 -18.67 -18.13
N GLY A 2 -1.64 -18.31 -17.09
CA GLY A 2 -0.45 -17.46 -17.20
C GLY A 2 0.73 -18.25 -17.77
N PHE A 3 1.72 -17.53 -18.30
CA PHE A 3 2.93 -18.03 -18.95
C PHE A 3 3.56 -19.28 -18.29
N ASP A 4 3.88 -20.25 -19.15
CA ASP A 4 4.02 -21.69 -18.94
C ASP A 4 5.25 -22.09 -18.07
N PRO A 5 5.13 -23.03 -17.11
CA PRO A 5 6.26 -23.71 -16.46
C PRO A 5 7.38 -24.15 -17.43
N CYS A 6 7.01 -24.46 -18.68
CA CYS A 6 7.93 -24.78 -19.76
C CYS A 6 8.90 -23.64 -20.09
N LEU A 7 8.44 -22.38 -20.17
CA LEU A 7 9.29 -21.21 -20.45
C LEU A 7 10.27 -20.92 -19.30
N ARG A 8 9.83 -21.08 -18.05
CA ARG A 8 10.72 -20.92 -16.88
C ARG A 8 11.81 -21.98 -16.86
N LYS A 9 11.45 -23.23 -17.17
CA LYS A 9 12.41 -24.33 -17.30
C LYS A 9 13.42 -24.07 -18.42
N ILE A 10 12.97 -23.56 -19.58
CA ILE A 10 13.84 -23.17 -20.70
C ILE A 10 14.77 -22.01 -20.30
N ALA A 11 14.28 -21.06 -19.50
CA ALA A 11 15.06 -19.92 -19.01
C ALA A 11 15.93 -20.23 -17.77
N ASN A 12 16.02 -21.50 -17.32
CA ASN A 12 16.66 -21.90 -16.06
C ASN A 12 16.16 -21.11 -14.83
N LEU A 13 14.91 -20.64 -14.86
CA LEU A 13 14.27 -19.96 -13.75
C LEU A 13 13.57 -20.99 -12.86
N GLY A 14 13.83 -20.93 -11.55
CA GLY A 14 13.18 -21.77 -10.55
C GLY A 14 11.64 -21.60 -10.54
N CYS A 15 10.93 -22.50 -9.85
CA CYS A 15 9.47 -22.46 -9.76
C CYS A 15 8.93 -21.37 -8.83
N TRP A 16 9.81 -20.63 -8.15
CA TRP A 16 9.47 -19.58 -7.19
C TRP A 16 9.79 -18.18 -7.71
N GLN A 17 8.96 -17.22 -7.35
CA GLN A 17 9.33 -15.80 -7.29
C GLN A 17 9.34 -15.42 -5.82
N VAL A 18 10.50 -15.05 -5.30
CA VAL A 18 10.64 -14.55 -3.93
C VAL A 18 10.20 -13.09 -3.92
N ILE A 19 9.23 -12.76 -3.08
CA ILE A 19 8.68 -11.42 -2.90
C ILE A 19 9.29 -10.79 -1.65
N SER A 20 9.34 -11.56 -0.56
CA SER A 20 10.00 -11.20 0.69
C SER A 20 10.85 -12.37 1.16
N SER A 21 12.12 -12.08 1.46
CA SER A 21 13.08 -13.09 1.87
C SER A 21 13.18 -13.21 3.38
N ALA A 22 12.86 -14.40 3.90
CA ALA A 22 13.16 -14.78 5.28
C ALA A 22 13.35 -16.29 5.38
N ASP A 23 14.37 -16.71 6.13
CA ASP A 23 14.55 -18.11 6.52
C ASP A 23 13.61 -18.42 7.67
N VAL A 24 12.77 -19.44 7.52
CA VAL A 24 11.71 -19.72 8.49
C VAL A 24 11.48 -21.20 8.73
N TYR A 25 10.97 -21.49 9.93
CA TYR A 25 10.47 -22.80 10.33
C TYR A 25 9.04 -22.64 10.85
N GLY A 26 8.11 -23.48 10.39
CA GLY A 26 6.72 -23.39 10.83
C GLY A 26 5.83 -24.55 10.39
N SER A 27 4.67 -24.67 11.03
CA SER A 27 3.64 -25.67 10.70
C SER A 27 2.81 -25.22 9.51
N LEU A 28 2.56 -26.13 8.57
CA LEU A 28 1.84 -25.82 7.35
C LEU A 28 0.33 -25.75 7.57
N VAL A 29 -0.30 -24.69 7.07
CA VAL A 29 -1.77 -24.50 7.06
C VAL A 29 -2.22 -24.09 5.67
N CYS A 30 -3.23 -24.76 5.13
CA CYS A 30 -3.81 -24.42 3.83
C CYS A 30 -5.05 -23.56 4.00
N VAL A 31 -5.15 -22.49 3.20
CA VAL A 31 -6.33 -21.62 3.17
C VAL A 31 -6.78 -21.37 1.74
N ASN A 32 -8.08 -21.13 1.55
CA ASN A 32 -8.59 -20.76 0.24
C ASN A 32 -8.10 -19.35 -0.13
N GLU A 33 -8.47 -18.36 0.67
CA GLU A 33 -8.06 -16.98 0.50
C GLU A 33 -7.35 -16.48 1.76
N LEU A 34 -6.27 -15.72 1.62
CA LEU A 34 -5.55 -15.16 2.77
C LEU A 34 -6.46 -14.26 3.62
N ILE A 35 -7.37 -13.53 2.99
CA ILE A 35 -8.30 -12.61 3.67
C ILE A 35 -9.20 -13.32 4.67
N SER A 36 -9.52 -14.59 4.44
CA SER A 36 -10.39 -15.39 5.32
C SER A 36 -9.78 -15.69 6.70
N VAL A 37 -8.47 -15.47 6.86
CA VAL A 37 -7.74 -15.75 8.09
C VAL A 37 -7.03 -14.53 8.67
N GLN A 38 -7.20 -13.33 8.09
CA GLN A 38 -6.47 -12.12 8.48
C GLN A 38 -6.61 -11.77 9.98
N SER A 39 -7.74 -12.10 10.60
CA SER A 39 -7.99 -11.87 12.03
C SER A 39 -7.58 -13.02 12.97
N LYS A 40 -7.05 -14.12 12.43
CA LYS A 40 -6.57 -15.25 13.25
C LYS A 40 -5.23 -14.92 13.91
N VAL A 41 -5.03 -15.49 15.10
CA VAL A 41 -3.75 -15.49 15.81
C VAL A 41 -3.26 -16.93 15.90
N TYR A 42 -2.08 -17.21 15.34
CA TYR A 42 -1.46 -18.52 15.39
C TYR A 42 -0.48 -18.58 16.56
N SER A 43 -0.73 -19.47 17.52
CA SER A 43 0.12 -19.63 18.72
C SER A 43 1.47 -20.29 18.44
N LYS A 44 1.68 -20.82 17.24
CA LYS A 44 2.91 -21.45 16.78
C LYS A 44 3.30 -20.84 15.42
N PRO A 45 4.61 -20.75 15.11
CA PRO A 45 5.08 -20.36 13.78
C PRO A 45 4.35 -21.13 12.69
N THR A 46 3.65 -20.40 11.81
CA THR A 46 2.77 -20.99 10.80
C THR A 46 3.18 -20.58 9.39
N VAL A 47 3.26 -21.56 8.49
CA VAL A 47 3.43 -21.33 7.05
C VAL A 47 2.08 -21.50 6.38
N ILE A 48 1.57 -20.43 5.77
CA ILE A 48 0.29 -20.44 5.06
C ILE A 48 0.52 -20.76 3.58
N ILE A 49 -0.24 -21.70 3.05
CA ILE A 49 -0.45 -21.84 1.60
C ILE A 49 -1.82 -21.26 1.26
N ALA A 50 -1.83 -20.06 0.68
CA ALA A 50 -3.06 -19.37 0.26
C ALA A 50 -3.30 -19.61 -1.23
N SER A 51 -4.47 -20.18 -1.57
CA SER A 51 -4.81 -20.44 -2.98
C SER A 51 -5.07 -19.15 -3.76
N LYS A 52 -5.53 -18.09 -3.08
CA LYS A 52 -5.75 -16.76 -3.66
C LYS A 52 -5.33 -15.65 -2.68
N ILE A 53 -4.74 -14.61 -3.23
CA ILE A 53 -4.39 -13.35 -2.56
C ILE A 53 -4.85 -12.19 -3.43
N THR A 54 -5.48 -11.17 -2.85
CA THR A 54 -6.04 -10.00 -3.54
C THR A 54 -5.15 -8.77 -3.49
N GLY A 55 -4.21 -8.67 -2.54
CA GLY A 55 -3.20 -7.61 -2.46
C GLY A 55 -3.30 -6.71 -1.22
N ASP A 56 -4.49 -6.62 -0.61
CA ASP A 56 -4.78 -5.72 0.52
C ASP A 56 -4.91 -6.45 1.87
N GLU A 57 -4.69 -7.76 1.93
CA GLU A 57 -4.85 -8.54 3.16
C GLU A 57 -3.80 -8.30 4.22
N GLU A 58 -4.21 -8.23 5.48
CA GLU A 58 -3.26 -8.30 6.60
C GLU A 58 -2.75 -9.72 6.80
N ILE A 59 -1.42 -9.86 6.99
CA ILE A 59 -0.83 -11.17 7.27
C ILE A 59 -1.05 -11.51 8.76
N PRO A 60 -1.73 -12.64 9.07
CA PRO A 60 -2.15 -12.96 10.43
C PRO A 60 -0.98 -13.06 11.41
N ASP A 61 -1.24 -12.81 12.68
CA ASP A 61 -0.21 -12.90 13.72
C ASP A 61 0.24 -14.37 13.92
N GLY A 62 1.55 -14.57 14.14
CA GLY A 62 2.20 -15.89 14.20
C GLY A 62 2.49 -16.56 12.85
N VAL A 63 2.11 -15.93 11.73
CA VAL A 63 2.48 -16.39 10.38
C VAL A 63 3.91 -15.96 10.05
N VAL A 64 4.70 -16.92 9.57
CA VAL A 64 6.13 -16.73 9.27
C VAL A 64 6.41 -16.87 7.77
N ALA A 65 5.53 -17.56 7.04
CA ALA A 65 5.57 -17.55 5.58
C ALA A 65 4.18 -17.57 4.95
N VAL A 66 4.09 -16.99 3.76
CA VAL A 66 2.94 -17.08 2.86
C VAL A 66 3.43 -17.60 1.50
N LEU A 67 2.84 -18.69 1.02
CA LEU A 67 3.11 -19.28 -0.29
C LEU A 67 1.82 -19.28 -1.10
N THR A 68 1.88 -18.86 -2.36
CA THR A 68 0.66 -18.75 -3.19
C THR A 68 0.91 -19.03 -4.66
N PRO A 69 -0.07 -19.51 -5.45
CA PRO A 69 0.01 -19.46 -6.91
C PRO A 69 -0.37 -18.09 -7.48
N SER A 70 -0.88 -17.16 -6.67
CA SER A 70 -1.30 -15.82 -7.12
C SER A 70 -0.08 -15.01 -7.55
N MET A 71 -0.16 -14.40 -8.75
CA MET A 71 0.87 -13.48 -9.23
C MET A 71 0.71 -12.15 -8.50
N ILE A 72 1.60 -11.89 -7.55
CA ILE A 72 1.63 -10.67 -6.75
C ILE A 72 2.91 -9.91 -7.12
N ASP A 73 2.76 -8.60 -7.39
CA ASP A 73 3.90 -7.73 -7.71
C ASP A 73 4.77 -7.51 -6.47
N VAL A 74 6.05 -7.23 -6.70
CA VAL A 74 7.02 -7.04 -5.61
C VAL A 74 6.62 -5.79 -4.82
N LEU A 75 6.12 -4.73 -5.45
CA LEU A 75 5.81 -3.48 -4.75
C LEU A 75 4.31 -3.32 -4.40
N SER A 76 3.55 -4.43 -4.34
CA SER A 76 2.17 -4.40 -3.83
C SER A 76 2.09 -4.18 -2.31
N HIS A 77 0.93 -3.74 -1.79
CA HIS A 77 0.75 -3.47 -0.36
C HIS A 77 1.03 -4.68 0.54
N VAL A 78 0.49 -5.86 0.22
CA VAL A 78 0.76 -7.10 0.97
C VAL A 78 2.24 -7.49 0.90
N SER A 79 2.90 -7.27 -0.24
CA SER A 79 4.33 -7.53 -0.40
C SER A 79 5.20 -6.64 0.49
N ILE A 80 4.88 -5.35 0.56
CA ILE A 80 5.57 -4.39 1.43
C ILE A 80 5.37 -4.77 2.90
N ARG A 81 4.14 -5.09 3.32
CA ARG A 81 3.85 -5.53 4.70
C ARG A 81 4.58 -6.81 5.09
N ALA A 82 4.67 -7.79 4.17
CA ALA A 82 5.43 -9.01 4.40
C ALA A 82 6.90 -8.69 4.71
N ARG A 83 7.54 -7.81 3.94
CA ARG A 83 8.93 -7.40 4.17
C ARG A 83 9.14 -6.67 5.48
N ASN A 84 8.31 -5.66 5.74
CA ASN A 84 8.40 -4.88 6.98
C ASN A 84 8.22 -5.77 8.21
N SER A 85 7.44 -6.84 8.07
CA SER A 85 7.22 -7.85 9.12
C SER A 85 8.20 -9.03 9.09
N LYS A 86 9.18 -9.04 8.16
CA LYS A 86 10.15 -10.13 7.93
C LYS A 86 9.50 -11.51 7.72
N ILE A 87 8.37 -11.53 7.00
CA ILE A 87 7.61 -12.74 6.68
C ILE A 87 8.04 -13.20 5.29
N CYS A 88 8.45 -14.47 5.17
CA CYS A 88 8.79 -15.05 3.89
C CYS A 88 7.55 -15.07 2.98
N PHE A 89 7.63 -14.47 1.80
CA PHE A 89 6.50 -14.41 0.87
C PHE A 89 6.97 -14.77 -0.53
N ALA A 90 6.34 -15.77 -1.14
CA ALA A 90 6.71 -16.23 -2.47
C ALA A 90 5.52 -16.71 -3.31
N THR A 91 5.58 -16.43 -4.60
CA THR A 91 4.68 -17.00 -5.61
C THR A 91 5.28 -18.27 -6.20
N CYS A 92 4.51 -19.36 -6.21
CA CYS A 92 4.86 -20.62 -6.86
C CYS A 92 4.16 -20.74 -8.21
N PHE A 93 4.92 -21.03 -9.26
CA PHE A 93 4.41 -21.21 -10.62
C PHE A 93 4.18 -22.68 -10.98
N ASP A 94 4.68 -23.60 -10.15
CA ASP A 94 4.52 -25.04 -10.34
C ASP A 94 3.39 -25.57 -9.44
N GLN A 95 2.29 -25.97 -10.08
CA GLN A 95 1.16 -26.55 -9.36
C GLN A 95 1.47 -27.89 -8.70
N ASN A 96 2.40 -28.68 -9.23
CA ASN A 96 2.77 -29.96 -8.63
C ASN A 96 3.51 -29.74 -7.30
N VAL A 97 4.40 -28.74 -7.26
CA VAL A 97 5.08 -28.32 -6.02
C VAL A 97 4.06 -27.88 -4.97
N LEU A 98 3.12 -27.00 -5.35
CA LEU A 98 2.05 -26.58 -4.43
C LEU A 98 1.16 -27.74 -3.97
N ARG A 99 0.78 -28.67 -4.85
CA ARG A 99 -0.01 -29.85 -4.48
C ARG A 99 0.74 -30.75 -3.49
N ASN A 100 2.04 -30.96 -3.72
CA ASN A 100 2.89 -31.72 -2.80
C ASN A 100 2.93 -31.02 -1.42
N LEU A 101 3.20 -29.72 -1.38
CA LEU A 101 3.22 -28.97 -0.12
C LEU A 101 1.86 -29.03 0.59
N LYS A 102 0.75 -28.83 -0.13
CA LYS A 102 -0.61 -28.94 0.45
C LYS A 102 -0.87 -30.33 1.07
N SER A 103 -0.33 -31.40 0.50
CA SER A 103 -0.44 -32.76 1.06
C SER A 103 0.28 -32.94 2.41
N LYS A 104 1.15 -31.99 2.78
CA LYS A 104 1.89 -31.95 4.05
C LYS A 104 1.23 -31.05 5.10
N GLU A 105 -0.07 -30.72 4.96
CA GLU A 105 -0.81 -29.93 5.94
C GLU A 105 -0.66 -30.47 7.37
N GLY A 106 -0.44 -29.56 8.32
CA GLY A 106 -0.16 -29.87 9.72
C GLY A 106 1.28 -30.28 10.02
N ARG A 107 2.13 -30.55 9.02
CA ARG A 107 3.55 -30.86 9.23
C ARG A 107 4.39 -29.59 9.34
N ALA A 108 5.49 -29.66 10.06
CA ALA A 108 6.48 -28.59 10.11
C ALA A 108 7.41 -28.66 8.90
N ILE A 109 7.70 -27.50 8.31
CA ILE A 109 8.65 -27.35 7.20
C ILE A 109 9.66 -26.25 7.52
N SER A 110 10.83 -26.36 6.90
CA SER A 110 11.88 -25.35 6.91
C SER A 110 11.98 -24.74 5.52
N ILE A 111 12.05 -23.41 5.45
CA ILE A 111 12.22 -22.65 4.22
C ILE A 111 13.53 -21.87 4.34
N HIS A 112 14.44 -22.11 3.40
CA HIS A 112 15.70 -21.39 3.26
C HIS A 112 15.80 -20.75 1.89
N ILE A 113 16.47 -19.60 1.83
CA ILE A 113 16.66 -18.87 0.58
C ILE A 113 18.09 -19.04 0.09
N ASN A 114 18.23 -19.43 -1.17
CA ASN A 114 19.53 -19.49 -1.83
C ASN A 114 19.53 -18.67 -3.13
N SER A 115 20.65 -18.68 -3.86
CA SER A 115 20.81 -17.96 -5.13
C SER A 115 19.83 -18.37 -6.24
N THR A 116 19.12 -19.48 -6.08
CA THR A 116 18.18 -20.05 -7.08
C THR A 116 16.70 -19.95 -6.68
N GLY A 117 16.39 -19.47 -5.47
CA GLY A 117 15.02 -19.27 -4.97
C GLY A 117 14.79 -19.86 -3.58
N LEU A 118 13.58 -20.38 -3.34
CA LEU A 118 13.21 -21.06 -2.10
C LEU A 118 13.59 -22.54 -2.14
N VAL A 119 14.29 -22.99 -1.11
CA VAL A 119 14.50 -24.40 -0.77
C VAL A 119 13.59 -24.74 0.39
N ILE A 120 12.71 -25.72 0.19
CA ILE A 120 11.76 -26.18 1.22
C ILE A 120 12.10 -27.62 1.57
N SER A 121 12.32 -27.88 2.85
CA SER A 121 12.59 -29.21 3.40
C SER A 121 11.60 -29.57 4.50
N ASP A 122 11.45 -30.87 4.77
CA ASP A 122 10.71 -31.32 5.95
C ASP A 122 11.47 -30.89 7.21
N GLY A 123 10.73 -30.39 8.20
CA GLY A 123 11.33 -29.80 9.39
C GLY A 123 11.89 -30.85 10.35
N ASN A 124 13.17 -30.75 10.69
CA ASN A 124 13.80 -31.58 11.72
C ASN A 124 13.84 -30.85 13.08
N ASN A 125 13.94 -31.60 14.19
CA ASN A 125 14.03 -31.00 15.53
C ASN A 125 15.25 -30.06 15.71
N SER A 126 16.30 -30.23 14.90
CA SER A 126 17.47 -29.34 14.82
C SER A 126 17.14 -27.96 14.22
N ASP A 127 16.11 -27.87 13.37
CA ASP A 127 15.73 -26.64 12.65
C ASP A 127 14.95 -25.67 13.55
N LYS A 128 14.61 -26.10 14.78
CA LYS A 128 14.20 -25.17 15.85
C LYS A 128 15.27 -24.12 16.16
N HIS A 129 16.53 -24.37 15.79
CA HIS A 129 17.63 -23.42 15.89
C HIS A 129 17.76 -22.48 14.68
N VAL A 130 16.94 -22.61 13.63
CA VAL A 130 16.65 -21.47 12.75
C VAL A 130 16.10 -20.42 13.68
N ARG A 131 16.98 -19.51 14.10
CA ARG A 131 16.72 -18.53 15.15
C ARG A 131 15.52 -17.72 14.68
N HIS A 132 14.34 -18.14 15.13
CA HIS A 132 13.26 -17.21 15.40
C HIS A 132 13.84 -16.30 16.45
N ILE A 133 14.44 -15.21 16.00
CA ILE A 133 14.30 -13.94 16.68
C ILE A 133 12.79 -13.72 16.64
N TYR A 134 12.07 -14.37 17.55
CA TYR A 134 10.97 -13.71 18.22
C TYR A 134 11.61 -12.40 18.65
N ILE A 135 11.38 -11.35 17.86
CA ILE A 135 11.60 -10.01 18.35
C ILE A 135 10.53 -9.88 19.44
N SER A 136 10.87 -10.39 20.62
CA SER A 136 10.41 -9.82 21.86
C SER A 136 10.67 -8.33 21.73
N SER A 137 9.58 -7.57 21.80
CA SER A 137 9.53 -6.11 21.72
C SER A 137 10.11 -5.49 20.45
N VAL A 138 9.27 -5.34 19.42
CA VAL A 138 9.28 -4.08 18.66
C VAL A 138 9.22 -2.96 19.70
N SER A 139 10.07 -1.95 19.59
CA SER A 139 10.02 -0.76 20.45
C SER A 139 8.62 -0.16 20.38
N TRP A 140 7.93 -0.07 21.52
CA TRP A 140 6.51 0.29 21.57
C TRP A 140 6.28 1.74 21.16
N GLY A 141 5.82 1.96 19.94
CA GLY A 141 5.19 3.20 19.52
C GLY A 141 3.81 3.34 20.15
N VAL A 142 3.75 3.77 21.42
CA VAL A 142 2.50 4.25 21.99
C VAL A 142 2.15 5.55 21.26
N ILE A 143 1.02 5.57 20.52
CA ILE A 143 0.38 6.83 20.14
C ILE A 143 0.01 7.53 21.45
N SER A 144 0.92 8.36 21.96
CA SER A 144 0.83 8.83 23.33
C SER A 144 -0.19 9.96 23.50
N LYS A 145 -0.66 10.60 22.41
CA LYS A 145 -1.58 11.73 22.52
C LYS A 145 -2.60 11.78 21.38
N ARG A 146 -3.87 11.80 21.76
CA ARG A 146 -4.97 12.25 20.90
C ARG A 146 -4.62 13.67 20.41
N LYS A 147 -4.57 13.87 19.09
CA LYS A 147 -4.25 15.18 18.50
C LYS A 147 -5.42 16.14 18.80
N LYS A 148 -5.09 17.39 19.11
CA LYS A 148 -6.10 18.44 19.34
C LYS A 148 -6.61 18.92 17.99
N PHE A 149 -7.92 19.10 17.90
CA PHE A 149 -8.57 19.66 16.71
C PHE A 149 -8.03 21.07 16.41
N CYS A 150 -7.69 21.33 15.15
CA CYS A 150 -7.40 22.66 14.65
C CYS A 150 -8.72 23.38 14.35
N SER A 151 -8.82 24.68 14.57
CA SER A 151 -10.06 25.44 14.35
C SER A 151 -10.53 25.47 12.89
N ASN A 152 -9.64 25.20 11.94
CA ASN A 152 -9.92 25.22 10.50
C ASN A 152 -10.31 23.81 10.03
N ASN A 153 -11.37 23.69 9.23
CA ASN A 153 -11.82 22.40 8.72
C ASN A 153 -11.04 21.97 7.48
N VAL A 154 -10.39 22.90 6.77
CA VAL A 154 -9.59 22.61 5.57
C VAL A 154 -8.35 23.51 5.49
N ILE A 155 -7.19 22.89 5.33
CA ILE A 155 -5.89 23.58 5.32
C ILE A 155 -5.13 23.34 4.01
N SER A 156 -4.31 24.31 3.61
CA SER A 156 -3.46 24.23 2.41
C SER A 156 -2.16 23.48 2.71
N SER A 157 -1.44 23.03 1.67
CA SER A 157 -0.17 22.33 1.88
C SER A 157 0.90 23.15 2.62
N LYS A 158 0.79 24.48 2.62
CA LYS A 158 1.70 25.38 3.37
C LYS A 158 1.54 25.20 4.89
N GLU A 159 0.33 24.86 5.33
CA GLU A 159 -0.06 24.73 6.73
C GLU A 159 0.20 23.32 7.28
N PHE A 160 0.63 22.36 6.45
CA PHE A 160 0.89 20.98 6.88
C PHE A 160 2.02 20.92 7.92
N THR A 161 1.73 20.26 9.03
CA THR A 161 2.66 19.89 10.11
C THR A 161 2.21 18.56 10.71
N SER A 162 3.13 17.84 11.37
CA SER A 162 2.84 16.56 12.04
C SER A 162 1.88 16.67 13.23
N GLU A 163 1.51 17.89 13.62
CA GLU A 163 0.50 18.16 14.65
C GLU A 163 -0.93 18.21 14.09
N VAL A 164 -1.09 18.59 12.81
CA VAL A 164 -2.41 18.83 12.20
C VAL A 164 -2.78 17.79 11.14
N VAL A 165 -1.80 17.12 10.53
CA VAL A 165 -1.99 16.11 9.47
C VAL A 165 -1.04 14.94 9.66
N GLY A 166 -1.28 13.86 8.93
CA GLY A 166 -0.44 12.67 8.95
C GLY A 166 0.84 12.83 8.12
N SER A 167 1.58 11.73 8.04
CA SER A 167 2.89 11.68 7.41
C SER A 167 2.84 11.83 5.89
N LYS A 168 1.77 11.39 5.21
CA LYS A 168 1.65 11.56 3.74
C LYS A 168 1.61 13.03 3.37
N SER A 169 0.78 13.80 4.05
CA SER A 169 0.71 15.25 3.84
C SER A 169 2.05 15.92 4.15
N CYS A 170 2.69 15.54 5.26
CA CYS A 170 4.01 16.07 5.62
C CYS A 170 5.08 15.78 4.56
N ASN A 171 5.12 14.55 4.03
CA ASN A 171 6.05 14.16 2.99
C ASN A 171 5.80 14.91 1.67
N ILE A 172 4.54 15.12 1.31
CA ILE A 172 4.19 15.93 0.13
C ILE A 172 4.65 17.37 0.26
N LYS A 173 4.49 17.98 1.45
CA LYS A 173 5.03 19.32 1.71
C LYS A 173 6.55 19.33 1.60
N PHE A 174 7.22 18.40 2.28
CA PHE A 174 8.68 18.28 2.27
C PHE A 174 9.24 18.18 0.85
N LEU A 175 8.66 17.30 0.03
CA LEU A 175 9.07 17.13 -1.36
C LEU A 175 8.82 18.40 -2.18
N ARG A 176 7.62 19.00 -2.08
CA ARG A 176 7.26 20.20 -2.86
C ARG A 176 8.26 21.34 -2.68
N GLU A 177 8.83 21.47 -1.48
CA GLU A 177 9.76 22.54 -1.14
C GLU A 177 11.21 22.25 -1.56
N ARG A 178 11.56 20.99 -1.87
CA ARG A 178 12.95 20.54 -1.97
C ARG A 178 13.32 19.82 -3.27
N VAL A 179 12.35 19.23 -3.99
CA VAL A 179 12.66 18.53 -5.25
C VAL A 179 13.01 19.53 -6.37
N PRO A 180 13.89 19.15 -7.30
CA PRO A 180 14.14 19.93 -8.51
C PRO A 180 12.88 20.19 -9.32
N SER A 181 12.85 21.29 -10.06
CA SER A 181 11.66 21.75 -10.79
C SER A 181 11.12 20.79 -11.87
N TRP A 182 11.91 19.81 -12.31
CA TRP A 182 11.49 18.78 -13.27
C TRP A 182 10.70 17.65 -12.61
N ILE A 183 10.83 17.45 -11.29
CA ILE A 183 9.96 16.57 -10.50
C ILE A 183 8.80 17.41 -10.00
N LYS A 184 7.58 17.04 -10.40
CA LYS A 184 6.36 17.75 -10.02
C LYS A 184 5.68 17.06 -8.84
N ILE A 185 5.03 17.85 -7.99
CA ILE A 185 4.21 17.37 -6.87
C ILE A 185 2.77 17.83 -7.10
N PRO A 186 1.77 16.93 -7.20
CA PRO A 186 0.38 17.30 -7.44
C PRO A 186 -0.15 18.26 -6.38
N THR A 187 -1.02 19.20 -6.73
CA THR A 187 -1.59 20.16 -5.75
C THR A 187 -2.35 19.42 -4.65
N SER A 188 -2.30 19.94 -3.42
CA SER A 188 -2.90 19.25 -2.27
C SER A 188 -3.44 20.20 -1.20
N VAL A 189 -4.57 19.81 -0.62
CA VAL A 189 -5.15 20.37 0.62
C VAL A 189 -5.45 19.22 1.58
N ALA A 190 -5.79 19.51 2.83
CA ALA A 190 -6.18 18.46 3.76
C ALA A 190 -7.33 18.88 4.68
N LEU A 191 -8.14 17.90 5.07
CA LEU A 191 -8.99 17.99 6.25
C LEU A 191 -8.13 17.52 7.44
N PRO A 192 -7.77 18.39 8.39
CA PRO A 192 -6.84 18.07 9.47
C PRO A 192 -7.43 17.09 10.49
N PHE A 193 -6.59 16.60 11.39
CA PHE A 193 -7.02 15.78 12.53
C PHE A 193 -8.13 16.48 13.34
N GLY A 194 -9.12 15.70 13.76
CA GLY A 194 -10.29 16.17 14.49
C GLY A 194 -11.48 16.61 13.61
N THR A 195 -11.29 16.75 12.29
CA THR A 195 -12.39 17.13 11.37
C THR A 195 -13.51 16.10 11.35
N PHE A 196 -13.17 14.80 11.41
CA PHE A 196 -14.16 13.73 11.54
C PHE A 196 -14.98 13.87 12.82
N GLU A 197 -14.32 14.08 13.96
CA GLU A 197 -14.96 14.23 15.27
C GLU A 197 -15.84 15.47 15.32
N CYS A 198 -15.38 16.59 14.75
CA CYS A 198 -16.18 17.81 14.63
C CYS A 198 -17.43 17.57 13.79
N ALA A 199 -17.28 16.95 12.60
CA ALA A 199 -18.40 16.61 11.74
C ALA A 199 -19.39 15.63 12.38
N LEU A 200 -18.89 14.63 13.12
CA LEU A 200 -19.73 13.67 13.84
C LEU A 200 -20.51 14.29 15.00
N SER A 201 -19.97 15.36 15.59
CA SER A 201 -20.60 16.08 16.70
C SER A 201 -21.61 17.14 16.25
N ASP A 202 -21.74 17.39 14.95
CA ASP A 202 -22.76 18.27 14.39
C ASP A 202 -24.18 17.75 14.70
N ASP A 203 -25.12 18.66 14.95
CA ASP A 203 -26.50 18.32 15.32
C ASP A 203 -27.15 17.39 14.29
N SER A 204 -26.82 17.53 13.01
CA SER A 204 -27.31 16.67 11.92
C SER A 204 -26.83 15.22 11.98
N ASN A 205 -25.84 14.93 12.83
CA ASN A 205 -25.18 13.62 12.96
C ASN A 205 -25.35 12.96 14.35
N MET A 206 -26.13 13.55 15.26
CA MET A 206 -26.30 13.01 16.62
C MET A 206 -26.74 11.54 16.67
N ASP A 207 -27.65 11.12 15.78
CA ASP A 207 -28.10 9.73 15.68
C ASP A 207 -26.96 8.80 15.23
N VAL A 208 -26.17 9.23 14.26
CA VAL A 208 -25.00 8.49 13.77
C VAL A 208 -23.95 8.37 14.88
N ALA A 209 -23.68 9.45 15.61
CA ALA A 209 -22.75 9.47 16.74
C ALA A 209 -23.18 8.51 17.85
N ARG A 210 -24.47 8.49 18.21
CA ARG A 210 -25.03 7.54 19.18
C ARG A 210 -24.89 6.10 18.71
N LYS A 211 -25.19 5.82 17.43
CA LYS A 211 -25.06 4.49 16.83
C LYS A 211 -23.61 4.00 16.85
N ILE A 212 -22.66 4.82 16.41
CA ILE A 212 -21.22 4.49 16.43
C ILE A 212 -20.78 4.22 17.87
N SER A 213 -21.15 5.08 18.83
CA SER A 213 -20.78 4.91 20.23
C SER A 213 -21.28 3.59 20.82
N ALA A 214 -22.53 3.22 20.55
CA ALA A 214 -23.09 1.94 20.99
C ALA A 214 -22.35 0.74 20.37
N LEU A 215 -22.06 0.78 19.06
CA LEU A 215 -21.31 -0.27 18.37
C LEU A 215 -19.87 -0.40 18.89
N LYS A 216 -19.23 0.73 19.22
CA LYS A 216 -17.88 0.74 19.80
C LYS A 216 -17.82 0.06 21.16
N VAL A 217 -18.87 0.14 22.00
CA VAL A 217 -18.91 -0.58 23.27
C VAL A 217 -18.81 -2.09 23.05
N SER A 218 -19.52 -2.64 22.07
CA SER A 218 -19.42 -4.05 21.69
C SER A 218 -18.06 -4.39 21.08
N LEU A 219 -17.53 -3.53 20.21
CA LEU A 219 -16.20 -3.72 19.61
C LEU A 219 -15.08 -3.76 20.67
N ASN A 220 -15.16 -2.89 21.68
CA ASN A 220 -14.21 -2.83 22.79
C ASN A 220 -14.28 -4.07 23.70
N ARG A 221 -15.41 -4.78 23.69
CA ARG A 221 -15.57 -6.11 24.32
C ARG A 221 -15.06 -7.26 23.43
N GLY A 222 -14.55 -6.96 22.24
CA GLY A 222 -13.95 -7.92 21.32
C GLY A 222 -14.82 -8.32 20.12
N ASP A 223 -16.05 -7.80 19.99
CA ASP A 223 -16.94 -8.16 18.88
C ASP A 223 -16.54 -7.45 17.57
N MET A 224 -15.63 -8.07 16.81
CA MET A 224 -15.17 -7.56 15.52
C MET A 224 -16.26 -7.56 14.43
N THR A 225 -17.38 -8.27 14.62
CA THR A 225 -18.49 -8.24 13.65
C THR A 225 -19.11 -6.83 13.54
N LYS A 226 -18.87 -5.96 14.53
CA LYS A 226 -19.35 -4.57 14.53
C LYS A 226 -18.56 -3.64 13.63
N LEU A 227 -17.36 -4.02 13.17
CA LEU A 227 -16.53 -3.17 12.32
C LEU A 227 -17.28 -2.69 11.09
N LYS A 228 -17.92 -3.61 10.36
CA LYS A 228 -18.73 -3.28 9.18
C LYS A 228 -19.92 -2.38 9.50
N ALA A 229 -20.62 -2.64 10.62
CA ALA A 229 -21.75 -1.82 11.04
C ALA A 229 -21.32 -0.38 11.42
N ILE A 230 -20.11 -0.20 11.95
CA ILE A 230 -19.54 1.13 12.23
C ILE A 230 -19.22 1.85 10.92
N GLN A 231 -18.59 1.17 9.96
CA GLN A 231 -18.33 1.73 8.64
C GLN A 231 -19.63 2.21 7.98
N GLU A 232 -20.66 1.34 7.95
CA GLU A 232 -21.97 1.67 7.40
C GLU A 232 -22.63 2.86 8.11
N ALA A 233 -22.44 3.00 9.44
CA ALA A 233 -22.91 4.16 10.19
C ALA A 233 -22.17 5.45 9.80
N VAL A 234 -20.83 5.41 9.67
CA VAL A 234 -20.04 6.56 9.18
C VAL A 234 -20.52 7.00 7.80
N LEU A 235 -20.86 6.06 6.91
CA LEU A 235 -21.40 6.37 5.58
C LEU A 235 -22.77 7.07 5.62
N GLN A 236 -23.50 7.05 6.74
CA GLN A 236 -24.76 7.80 6.90
C GLN A 236 -24.58 9.25 7.36
N MET A 237 -23.35 9.70 7.61
CA MET A 237 -23.12 11.07 8.05
C MET A 237 -23.58 12.10 6.99
N SER A 238 -24.23 13.14 7.49
CA SER A 238 -24.51 14.40 6.80
C SER A 238 -23.30 15.31 6.88
N ALA A 239 -23.04 16.08 5.82
CA ALA A 239 -21.93 17.01 5.83
C ALA A 239 -22.33 18.33 6.51
N PRO A 240 -21.56 18.81 7.50
CA PRO A 240 -21.75 20.16 8.02
C PRO A 240 -21.57 21.20 6.90
N MET A 241 -22.47 22.19 6.84
CA MET A 241 -22.43 23.22 5.79
C MET A 241 -21.11 24.03 5.79
N ALA A 242 -20.55 24.28 6.97
CA ALA A 242 -19.27 24.98 7.11
C ALA A 242 -18.13 24.21 6.43
N LEU A 243 -18.02 22.91 6.69
CA LEU A 243 -17.02 22.03 6.08
C LEU A 243 -17.18 21.99 4.55
N ARG A 244 -18.42 21.87 4.05
CA ARG A 244 -18.72 21.90 2.61
C ARG A 244 -18.19 23.17 1.95
N ASN A 245 -18.57 24.32 2.50
CA ASN A 245 -18.22 25.61 1.92
C ASN A 245 -16.70 25.85 1.96
N GLU A 246 -16.06 25.51 3.08
CA GLU A 246 -14.62 25.67 3.26
C GLU A 246 -13.83 24.79 2.28
N LEU A 247 -14.23 23.52 2.08
CA LEU A 247 -13.57 22.62 1.14
C LEU A 247 -13.69 23.11 -0.31
N ILE A 248 -14.90 23.45 -0.75
CA ILE A 248 -15.14 23.95 -2.11
C ILE A 248 -14.31 25.23 -2.35
N HIS A 249 -14.32 26.15 -1.38
CA HIS A 249 -13.56 27.39 -1.48
C HIS A 249 -12.05 27.13 -1.57
N LYS A 250 -11.50 26.29 -0.69
CA LYS A 250 -10.07 26.00 -0.63
C LYS A 250 -9.59 25.31 -1.90
N LEU A 251 -10.30 24.29 -2.38
CA LEU A 251 -9.95 23.59 -3.63
C LEU A 251 -9.92 24.54 -4.84
N ARG A 252 -10.90 25.46 -4.95
CA ARG A 252 -10.91 26.48 -6.00
C ARG A 252 -9.76 27.49 -5.86
N SER A 253 -9.45 27.91 -4.63
CA SER A 253 -8.36 28.86 -4.37
C SER A 253 -6.98 28.30 -4.76
N GLU A 254 -6.79 26.99 -4.60
CA GLU A 254 -5.58 26.26 -5.01
C GLU A 254 -5.61 25.86 -6.51
N ARG A 255 -6.64 26.29 -7.25
CA ARG A 255 -6.84 26.02 -8.69
C ARG A 255 -6.90 24.53 -9.04
N MET A 256 -7.38 23.70 -8.10
CA MET A 256 -7.58 22.28 -8.36
C MET A 256 -8.75 22.08 -9.33
N SER A 257 -8.65 21.04 -10.16
CA SER A 257 -9.72 20.65 -11.11
C SER A 257 -10.96 20.12 -10.37
N TYR A 258 -11.75 21.03 -9.81
CA TYR A 258 -12.90 20.73 -8.96
C TYR A 258 -14.07 21.70 -9.23
N HIS A 259 -15.18 21.16 -9.73
CA HIS A 259 -16.34 21.97 -10.11
C HIS A 259 -17.18 22.40 -8.90
N GLY A 260 -17.34 21.54 -7.90
CA GLY A 260 -18.10 21.82 -6.68
C GLY A 260 -19.61 22.01 -6.89
N ASP A 261 -20.15 21.47 -7.99
CA ASP A 261 -21.59 21.28 -8.17
C ASP A 261 -22.15 20.19 -7.22
N GLU A 262 -23.47 20.03 -7.16
CA GLU A 262 -24.11 19.10 -6.24
C GLU A 262 -23.65 17.64 -6.46
N SER A 263 -23.38 17.26 -7.71
CA SER A 263 -22.97 15.90 -8.08
C SER A 263 -21.54 15.59 -7.62
N SER A 264 -20.60 16.46 -7.96
CA SER A 264 -19.20 16.38 -7.54
C SER A 264 -19.04 16.50 -6.03
N TRP A 265 -19.87 17.34 -5.37
CA TRP A 265 -19.95 17.40 -3.92
C TRP A 265 -20.37 16.06 -3.32
N ASN A 266 -21.46 15.46 -3.81
CA ASN A 266 -21.95 14.18 -3.28
C ASN A 266 -20.90 13.06 -3.43
N ARG A 267 -20.17 13.02 -4.55
CA ARG A 267 -19.05 12.09 -4.75
C ARG A 267 -17.89 12.37 -3.78
N SER A 268 -17.52 13.64 -3.60
CA SER A 268 -16.47 14.06 -2.66
C SER A 268 -16.80 13.68 -1.22
N TRP A 269 -18.03 13.97 -0.79
CA TRP A 269 -18.48 13.65 0.55
C TRP A 269 -18.52 12.15 0.80
N MET A 270 -18.97 11.38 -0.19
CA MET A 270 -18.90 9.92 -0.12
C MET A 270 -17.45 9.43 0.00
N ALA A 271 -16.51 10.00 -0.76
CA ALA A 271 -15.10 9.65 -0.69
C ALA A 271 -14.49 9.97 0.69
N ILE A 272 -14.76 11.15 1.24
CA ILE A 272 -14.33 11.54 2.60
C ILE A 272 -14.87 10.55 3.65
N LYS A 273 -16.17 10.22 3.60
CA LYS A 273 -16.77 9.26 4.52
C LYS A 273 -16.17 7.86 4.39
N LYS A 274 -15.84 7.41 3.18
CA LYS A 274 -15.14 6.14 2.95
C LYS A 274 -13.74 6.15 3.56
N VAL A 275 -12.97 7.23 3.40
CA VAL A 275 -11.65 7.39 4.04
C VAL A 275 -11.78 7.32 5.56
N TRP A 276 -12.73 8.04 6.17
CA TRP A 276 -12.96 7.95 7.61
C TRP A 276 -13.44 6.57 8.07
N ALA A 277 -14.35 5.95 7.33
CA ALA A 277 -14.83 4.60 7.61
C ALA A 277 -13.69 3.58 7.55
N SER A 278 -12.68 3.79 6.70
CA SER A 278 -11.53 2.89 6.56
C SER A 278 -10.72 2.71 7.85
N LYS A 279 -10.84 3.62 8.82
CA LYS A 279 -10.33 3.44 10.19
C LYS A 279 -10.81 2.10 10.79
N TRP A 280 -12.03 1.67 10.47
CA TRP A 280 -12.62 0.43 10.94
C TRP A 280 -12.53 -0.72 9.92
N ASN A 281 -11.66 -0.62 8.92
CA ASN A 281 -11.32 -1.79 8.09
C ASN A 281 -10.79 -2.92 8.99
N GLU A 282 -11.17 -4.17 8.69
CA GLU A 282 -10.71 -5.32 9.49
C GLU A 282 -9.19 -5.38 9.53
N ARG A 283 -8.53 -5.21 8.39
CA ARG A 283 -7.06 -5.14 8.28
C ARG A 283 -6.44 -4.05 9.15
N ALA A 284 -7.03 -2.84 9.17
CA ALA A 284 -6.54 -1.74 9.99
C ALA A 284 -6.69 -2.04 11.49
N TYR A 285 -7.88 -2.51 11.89
CA TYR A 285 -8.18 -2.85 13.28
C TYR A 285 -7.32 -4.00 13.81
N VAL A 286 -7.13 -5.05 13.00
CA VAL A 286 -6.25 -6.18 13.34
C VAL A 286 -4.79 -5.73 13.45
N SER A 287 -4.31 -4.91 12.50
CA SER A 287 -2.95 -4.37 12.54
C SER A 287 -2.72 -3.54 13.82
N CYS A 288 -3.66 -2.67 14.21
CA CYS A 288 -3.61 -1.96 15.50
C CYS A 288 -3.52 -2.91 16.70
N LYS A 289 -4.35 -3.96 16.75
CA LYS A 289 -4.28 -4.97 17.83
C LYS A 289 -2.94 -5.68 17.89
N LYS A 290 -2.42 -6.14 16.73
CA LYS A 290 -1.14 -6.84 16.59
C LYS A 290 0.02 -5.98 17.10
N THR A 291 -0.01 -4.70 16.79
CA THR A 291 1.02 -3.72 17.16
C THR A 291 0.76 -3.03 18.51
N ARG A 292 -0.34 -3.39 19.20
CA ARG A 292 -0.79 -2.77 20.46
C ARG A 292 -0.99 -1.25 20.37
N VAL A 293 -1.28 -0.76 19.16
CA VAL A 293 -1.74 0.60 18.95
C VAL A 293 -3.18 0.69 19.43
N ASP A 294 -3.47 1.66 20.30
CA ASP A 294 -4.83 1.97 20.68
C ASP A 294 -5.60 2.50 19.45
N HIS A 295 -6.56 1.70 18.99
CA HIS A 295 -7.39 2.03 17.83
C HIS A 295 -8.18 3.33 18.03
N ASP A 296 -8.56 3.65 19.28
CA ASP A 296 -9.27 4.88 19.59
C ASP A 296 -8.36 6.12 19.55
N ALA A 297 -7.04 5.95 19.75
CA ALA A 297 -6.05 7.01 19.63
C ALA A 297 -5.67 7.33 18.16
N VAL A 298 -6.03 6.48 17.20
CA VAL A 298 -5.81 6.73 15.77
C VAL A 298 -6.69 7.90 15.33
N CYS A 299 -6.05 8.97 14.86
CA CYS A 299 -6.71 10.13 14.26
C CYS A 299 -6.54 10.06 12.75
N MET A 300 -7.60 10.34 12.00
CA MET A 300 -7.60 10.28 10.54
C MET A 300 -7.77 11.69 9.94
N ALA A 301 -6.70 12.26 9.41
CA ALA A 301 -6.81 13.38 8.49
C ALA A 301 -7.12 12.83 7.07
N VAL A 302 -7.56 13.72 6.18
CA VAL A 302 -7.82 13.36 4.78
C VAL A 302 -7.02 14.29 3.88
N LEU A 303 -6.01 13.72 3.20
CA LEU A 303 -5.26 14.42 2.18
C LEU A 303 -6.09 14.43 0.89
N VAL A 304 -6.44 15.61 0.39
CA VAL A 304 -7.11 15.79 -0.90
C VAL A 304 -6.07 16.23 -1.91
N GLN A 305 -5.85 15.41 -2.93
CA GLN A 305 -4.78 15.61 -3.91
C GLN A 305 -5.34 15.53 -5.33
N GLU A 306 -4.76 16.31 -6.25
CA GLU A 306 -5.10 16.20 -7.67
C GLU A 306 -4.71 14.83 -8.23
N VAL A 307 -5.62 14.22 -9.00
CA VAL A 307 -5.30 13.01 -9.76
C VAL A 307 -4.58 13.40 -11.04
N ILE A 308 -3.35 12.93 -11.19
CA ILE A 308 -2.60 13.08 -12.43
C ILE A 308 -3.00 11.93 -13.37
N CYS A 309 -3.77 12.23 -14.41
CA CYS A 309 -4.10 11.28 -15.48
C CYS A 309 -2.85 11.00 -16.32
N GLY A 310 -1.97 10.14 -15.82
CA GLY A 310 -0.70 9.80 -16.47
C GLY A 310 -0.81 8.65 -17.46
N ASP A 311 0.21 8.58 -18.32
CA ASP A 311 0.42 7.50 -19.27
C ASP A 311 0.90 6.23 -18.56
N TYR A 312 1.72 6.42 -17.51
CA TYR A 312 2.29 5.36 -16.69
C TYR A 312 2.26 5.75 -15.20
N ALA A 313 2.15 4.75 -14.34
CA ALA A 313 2.40 4.88 -12.91
C ALA A 313 3.55 3.95 -12.52
N PHE A 314 4.34 4.37 -11.53
CA PHE A 314 5.49 3.63 -11.06
C PHE A 314 5.58 3.61 -9.53
N VAL A 315 6.21 2.57 -9.00
CA VAL A 315 6.66 2.49 -7.61
C VAL A 315 8.15 2.20 -7.61
N ILE A 316 8.91 2.92 -6.78
CA ILE A 316 10.36 2.79 -6.62
C ILE A 316 10.65 2.35 -5.20
N HIS A 317 11.55 1.37 -5.05
CA HIS A 317 12.30 1.14 -3.82
C HIS A 317 13.77 1.46 -4.09
N THR A 318 14.35 2.41 -3.34
CA THR A 318 15.74 2.86 -3.57
C THR A 318 16.79 1.96 -2.92
N ASN A 319 16.39 1.01 -2.10
CA ASN A 319 17.18 -0.17 -1.74
C ASN A 319 16.50 -1.40 -2.36
N ASN A 320 17.22 -2.24 -3.10
CA ASN A 320 16.60 -3.34 -3.82
C ASN A 320 15.86 -4.29 -2.85
N PRO A 321 14.52 -4.41 -2.93
CA PRO A 321 13.73 -5.13 -1.95
C PRO A 321 13.81 -6.66 -2.10
N VAL A 322 14.45 -7.15 -3.16
CA VAL A 322 14.61 -8.58 -3.43
C VAL A 322 16.01 -9.04 -2.98
N THR A 323 17.05 -8.29 -3.32
CA THR A 323 18.45 -8.65 -3.01
C THR A 323 18.97 -8.00 -1.73
N GLY A 324 18.36 -6.90 -1.29
CA GLY A 324 18.86 -6.06 -0.20
C GLY A 324 20.05 -5.17 -0.59
N ASP A 325 20.37 -5.06 -1.89
CA ASP A 325 21.50 -4.25 -2.37
C ASP A 325 21.15 -2.73 -2.34
N PRO A 326 21.79 -1.93 -1.47
CA PRO A 326 21.51 -0.51 -1.34
C PRO A 326 22.11 0.31 -2.50
N SER A 327 22.88 -0.28 -3.40
CA SER A 327 23.41 0.36 -4.60
C SER A 327 22.43 0.29 -5.79
N GLU A 328 21.32 -0.41 -5.63
CA GLU A 328 20.34 -0.70 -6.67
C GLU A 328 18.98 -0.06 -6.36
N ILE A 329 18.42 0.63 -7.36
CA ILE A 329 17.06 1.13 -7.37
C ILE A 329 16.20 0.11 -8.12
N TYR A 330 15.19 -0.43 -7.45
CA TYR A 330 14.21 -1.34 -8.04
C TYR A 330 12.93 -0.57 -8.37
N THR A 331 12.38 -0.77 -9.55
CA THR A 331 11.18 -0.05 -9.99
C THR A 331 10.21 -0.99 -10.69
N GLU A 332 8.92 -0.85 -10.36
CA GLU A 332 7.81 -1.43 -11.11
C GLU A 332 7.00 -0.31 -11.78
N ILE A 333 6.57 -0.55 -13.02
CA ILE A 333 5.83 0.41 -13.84
C ILE A 333 4.66 -0.26 -14.56
N VAL A 334 3.52 0.43 -14.59
CA VAL A 334 2.25 0.00 -15.21
C VAL A 334 1.68 1.12 -16.08
N LYS A 335 0.71 0.78 -16.93
CA LYS A 335 -0.05 1.73 -17.76
C LYS A 335 -1.21 2.31 -16.96
N GLY A 336 -1.43 3.62 -17.09
CA GLY A 336 -2.50 4.33 -16.40
C GLY A 336 -2.18 4.56 -14.92
N LEU A 337 -3.18 4.44 -14.06
CA LEU A 337 -3.11 4.73 -12.63
C LEU A 337 -2.41 3.64 -11.82
N GLY A 338 -1.78 4.06 -10.71
CA GLY A 338 -0.94 3.22 -9.84
C GLY A 338 -1.71 2.15 -9.08
N GLU A 339 -3.03 2.29 -8.93
CA GLU A 339 -3.91 1.31 -8.29
C GLU A 339 -3.83 -0.07 -8.95
N THR A 340 -3.51 -0.15 -10.25
CA THR A 340 -3.27 -1.44 -10.94
C THR A 340 -2.00 -2.15 -10.47
N LEU A 341 -1.02 -1.42 -9.96
CA LEU A 341 0.23 -1.93 -9.43
C LEU A 341 0.07 -2.30 -7.95
N VAL A 342 -0.48 -1.39 -7.13
CA VAL A 342 -0.55 -1.60 -5.68
C VAL A 342 -1.73 -2.50 -5.25
N GLY A 343 -2.83 -2.51 -6.02
CA GLY A 343 -4.10 -3.17 -5.71
C GLY A 343 -4.26 -4.60 -6.25
N GLY A 344 -3.16 -5.29 -6.56
CA GLY A 344 -3.17 -6.73 -6.83
C GLY A 344 -3.90 -7.19 -8.11
N TYR A 345 -4.00 -6.34 -9.14
CA TYR A 345 -4.61 -6.71 -10.42
C TYR A 345 -3.86 -7.89 -11.09
N PRO A 346 -4.56 -8.84 -11.74
CA PRO A 346 -3.91 -10.00 -12.35
C PRO A 346 -2.87 -9.65 -13.42
N GLY A 347 -1.76 -10.38 -13.41
CA GLY A 347 -0.63 -10.15 -14.29
C GLY A 347 0.46 -9.34 -13.58
N ARG A 348 1.59 -9.16 -14.25
CA ARG A 348 2.77 -8.51 -13.68
C ARG A 348 2.99 -7.12 -14.25
N ALA A 349 3.48 -6.21 -13.42
CA ALA A 349 4.06 -4.97 -13.87
C ALA A 349 5.36 -5.21 -14.66
N MET A 350 5.77 -4.21 -15.43
CA MET A 350 7.13 -4.19 -15.96
C MET A 350 8.06 -3.80 -14.83
N SER A 351 9.19 -4.50 -14.68
CA SER A 351 10.16 -4.18 -13.63
C SER A 351 11.57 -4.03 -14.18
N PHE A 352 12.33 -3.14 -13.57
CA PHE A 352 13.72 -2.89 -13.93
C PHE A 352 14.54 -2.50 -12.69
N ILE A 353 15.85 -2.71 -12.80
CA ILE A 353 16.84 -2.31 -11.81
C ILE A 353 17.78 -1.29 -12.44
N THR A 354 18.14 -0.27 -11.67
CA THR A 354 19.15 0.72 -12.05
C THR A 354 20.18 0.87 -10.94
N LYS A 355 21.46 0.80 -11.28
CA LYS A 355 22.54 1.06 -10.32
C LYS A 355 22.67 2.55 -10.07
N LYS A 356 22.78 2.97 -8.80
CA LYS A 356 22.93 4.38 -8.41
C LYS A 356 24.19 5.03 -9.01
N THR A 357 25.22 4.23 -9.27
CA THR A 357 26.45 4.67 -9.93
C THR A 357 26.30 4.93 -11.44
N ASN A 358 25.26 4.39 -12.08
CA ASN A 358 24.99 4.59 -13.51
C ASN A 358 23.49 4.59 -13.79
N LEU A 359 22.84 5.72 -13.48
CA LEU A 359 21.40 5.91 -13.63
C LEU A 359 20.92 5.85 -15.10
N LYS A 360 21.83 5.90 -16.07
CA LYS A 360 21.52 5.89 -17.51
C LYS A 360 21.46 4.48 -18.13
N SER A 361 21.70 3.44 -17.33
CA SER A 361 21.76 2.04 -17.81
C SER A 361 20.79 1.12 -17.05
N PRO A 362 19.47 1.37 -17.14
CA PRO A 362 18.46 0.51 -16.52
C PRO A 362 18.44 -0.88 -17.16
N THR A 363 18.31 -1.91 -16.33
CA THR A 363 18.23 -3.32 -16.74
C THR A 363 16.82 -3.84 -16.50
N VAL A 364 16.13 -4.26 -17.56
CA VAL A 364 14.80 -4.86 -17.46
C VAL A 364 14.91 -6.23 -16.80
N ILE A 365 14.08 -6.46 -15.78
CA ILE A 365 14.01 -7.71 -15.02
C ILE A 365 12.76 -8.51 -15.40
N SER A 366 11.62 -7.83 -15.63
CA SER A 366 10.39 -8.48 -16.07
C SER A 366 9.63 -7.60 -17.06
N TYR A 367 9.04 -8.23 -18.07
CA TYR A 367 8.10 -7.59 -18.98
C TYR A 367 6.67 -7.63 -18.40
N PRO A 368 5.82 -6.66 -18.77
CA PRO A 368 4.48 -6.54 -18.22
C PRO A 368 3.51 -7.56 -18.84
N SER A 369 2.46 -7.89 -18.09
CA SER A 369 1.39 -8.80 -18.53
C SER A 369 0.01 -8.47 -17.95
N LYS A 370 -0.13 -7.33 -17.26
CA LYS A 370 -1.43 -6.85 -16.76
C LYS A 370 -2.34 -6.49 -17.93
N ARG A 371 -3.50 -7.14 -18.01
CA ARG A 371 -4.44 -6.92 -19.13
C ARG A 371 -5.27 -5.65 -18.99
N ILE A 372 -5.36 -5.12 -17.78
CA ILE A 372 -6.20 -3.98 -17.44
C ILE A 372 -5.31 -2.85 -16.92
N GLY A 373 -5.48 -1.68 -17.51
CA GLY A 373 -4.98 -0.40 -17.02
C GLY A 373 -6.17 0.42 -16.51
N LEU A 374 -5.98 1.20 -15.45
CA LEU A 374 -7.01 2.09 -14.94
C LEU A 374 -6.74 3.51 -15.40
N TYR A 375 -7.77 4.22 -15.84
CA TYR A 375 -7.67 5.60 -16.29
C TYR A 375 -8.75 6.44 -15.63
N SER A 376 -8.44 7.69 -15.27
CA SER A 376 -9.43 8.61 -14.73
C SER A 376 -9.40 9.92 -15.48
N LYS A 377 -10.53 10.62 -15.46
CA LYS A 377 -10.65 12.01 -15.92
C LYS A 377 -9.95 12.93 -14.90
N PRO A 378 -9.68 14.21 -15.24
CA PRO A 378 -9.20 15.17 -14.26
C PRO A 378 -10.12 15.16 -13.03
N SER A 379 -9.56 14.85 -11.87
CA SER A 379 -10.30 14.50 -10.67
C SER A 379 -9.45 14.78 -9.43
N VAL A 380 -10.00 14.49 -8.25
CA VAL A 380 -9.30 14.54 -6.97
C VAL A 380 -9.40 13.19 -6.27
N ILE A 381 -8.34 12.84 -5.55
CA ILE A 381 -8.28 11.65 -4.69
C ILE A 381 -8.26 12.08 -3.23
N PHE A 382 -9.05 11.39 -2.41
CA PHE A 382 -9.08 11.55 -0.96
C PHE A 382 -8.28 10.40 -0.36
N ARG A 383 -7.10 10.70 0.16
CA ARG A 383 -6.17 9.72 0.73
C ARG A 383 -6.25 9.74 2.25
N SER A 384 -6.24 8.56 2.86
CA SER A 384 -6.04 8.43 4.30
C SER A 384 -4.71 9.06 4.70
N ASP A 385 -4.71 9.80 5.80
CA ASP A 385 -3.50 10.46 6.32
C ASP A 385 -3.52 10.37 7.85
N SER A 386 -3.27 9.16 8.35
CA SER A 386 -3.41 8.85 9.76
C SER A 386 -2.17 9.22 10.58
N ASN A 387 -2.32 9.38 11.89
CA ASN A 387 -1.20 9.62 12.81
C ASN A 387 -0.38 8.35 13.11
N ASN A 388 -0.71 7.20 12.51
CA ASN A 388 -0.05 5.93 12.79
C ASN A 388 0.57 5.24 11.57
N GLU A 389 0.41 5.81 10.36
CA GLU A 389 0.77 5.12 9.12
C GLU A 389 2.26 4.80 8.98
N ASP A 390 3.13 5.74 9.40
CA ASP A 390 4.59 5.62 9.31
C ASP A 390 5.27 5.55 10.69
N LEU A 391 4.60 4.99 11.71
CA LEU A 391 5.25 4.72 12.99
C LEU A 391 6.32 3.64 12.84
N GLU A 392 7.45 3.81 13.54
CA GLU A 392 8.52 2.82 13.56
C GLU A 392 7.97 1.46 14.06
N GLY A 393 8.16 0.41 13.25
CA GLY A 393 7.64 -0.92 13.55
C GLY A 393 6.14 -1.11 13.25
N TYR A 394 5.45 -0.14 12.66
CA TYR A 394 4.07 -0.25 12.19
C TYR A 394 4.04 -0.23 10.65
N ALA A 395 3.58 -1.32 10.04
CA ALA A 395 3.44 -1.40 8.58
C ALA A 395 2.08 -0.85 8.13
N GLY A 396 1.96 0.48 7.98
CA GLY A 396 0.71 1.16 7.63
C GLY A 396 0.26 1.03 6.17
N ALA A 397 1.11 0.49 5.30
CA ALA A 397 0.86 0.42 3.86
C ALA A 397 -0.45 -0.31 3.51
N GLY A 398 -1.36 0.41 2.86
CA GLY A 398 -2.64 -0.14 2.37
C GLY A 398 -3.67 -0.47 3.45
N LEU A 399 -3.44 -0.11 4.72
CA LEU A 399 -4.40 -0.42 5.80
C LEU A 399 -5.69 0.40 5.69
N TYR A 400 -5.54 1.67 5.31
CA TYR A 400 -6.62 2.63 5.18
C TYR A 400 -6.84 2.96 3.70
N ASP A 401 -8.05 3.42 3.37
CA ASP A 401 -8.46 3.58 1.98
C ASP A 401 -8.05 4.93 1.41
N SER A 402 -7.68 4.93 0.13
CA SER A 402 -7.62 6.12 -0.71
C SER A 402 -8.70 6.00 -1.77
N VAL A 403 -9.53 7.04 -1.91
CA VAL A 403 -10.75 7.00 -2.73
C VAL A 403 -10.70 8.11 -3.77
N ILE A 404 -10.63 7.72 -5.03
CA ILE A 404 -10.78 8.65 -6.15
C ILE A 404 -12.24 9.10 -6.22
N MET A 405 -12.48 10.40 -6.40
CA MET A 405 -13.82 10.97 -6.50
C MET A 405 -14.59 10.44 -7.72
N ASP A 406 -13.94 10.39 -8.87
CA ASP A 406 -14.50 9.88 -10.11
C ASP A 406 -13.97 8.49 -10.37
N GLU A 407 -14.89 7.57 -10.65
CA GLU A 407 -14.57 6.17 -10.90
C GLU A 407 -13.57 6.04 -12.06
N ALA A 408 -12.58 5.18 -11.86
CA ALA A 408 -11.60 4.88 -12.90
C ALA A 408 -12.22 3.95 -13.94
N GLU A 409 -11.96 4.22 -15.20
CA GLU A 409 -12.34 3.40 -16.33
C GLU A 409 -11.28 2.30 -16.53
N GLU A 410 -11.74 1.05 -16.59
CA GLU A 410 -10.90 -0.10 -16.95
C GLU A 410 -10.69 -0.13 -18.47
N VAL A 411 -9.42 -0.16 -18.88
CA VAL A 411 -9.03 -0.22 -20.29
C VAL A 411 -8.17 -1.45 -20.52
N VAL A 412 -8.50 -2.21 -21.55
CA VAL A 412 -7.67 -3.35 -21.99
C VAL A 412 -6.37 -2.83 -22.59
N VAL A 413 -5.24 -3.28 -22.06
CA VAL A 413 -3.90 -2.85 -22.48
C VAL A 413 -3.32 -3.82 -23.51
N ASP A 414 -2.97 -3.31 -24.69
CA ASP A 414 -2.24 -4.04 -25.72
C ASP A 414 -0.74 -3.66 -25.71
N TYR A 415 0.06 -4.51 -25.08
CA TYR A 415 1.51 -4.30 -24.99
C TYR A 415 2.26 -4.53 -26.32
N SER A 416 1.65 -5.17 -27.33
CA SER A 416 2.34 -5.49 -28.59
C SER A 416 2.72 -4.25 -29.40
N ARG A 417 2.03 -3.13 -29.14
CA ARG A 417 2.25 -1.83 -29.79
C ARG A 417 2.71 -0.75 -28.82
N GLU A 418 2.88 -1.09 -27.54
CA GLU A 418 3.17 -0.12 -26.50
C GLU A 418 4.60 0.40 -26.63
N GLN A 419 4.78 1.72 -26.56
CA GLN A 419 6.08 2.36 -26.75
C GLN A 419 7.10 1.85 -25.73
N LEU A 420 6.64 1.55 -24.50
CA LEU A 420 7.44 0.93 -23.45
C LEU A 420 8.10 -0.40 -23.88
N ILE A 421 7.51 -1.12 -24.83
CA ILE A 421 7.98 -2.43 -25.32
C ILE A 421 8.73 -2.30 -26.64
N VAL A 422 8.17 -1.55 -27.60
CA VAL A 422 8.68 -1.52 -28.98
C VAL A 422 9.77 -0.48 -29.23
N ASP A 423 9.88 0.55 -28.38
CA ASP A 423 10.89 1.62 -28.50
C ASP A 423 11.89 1.56 -27.33
N LYS A 424 13.03 0.92 -27.59
CA LYS A 424 14.09 0.77 -26.58
C LYS A 424 14.69 2.10 -26.14
N ALA A 425 14.78 3.08 -27.03
CA ALA A 425 15.35 4.39 -26.71
C ALA A 425 14.42 5.17 -25.77
N PHE A 426 13.11 5.15 -26.03
CA PHE A 426 12.11 5.67 -25.10
C PHE A 426 12.15 4.97 -23.75
N GLN A 427 12.16 3.63 -23.74
CA GLN A 427 12.22 2.84 -22.51
C GLN A 427 13.42 3.23 -21.64
N VAL A 428 14.62 3.31 -22.22
CA VAL A 428 15.84 3.70 -21.48
C VAL A 428 15.75 5.12 -20.95
N ARG A 429 15.27 6.09 -21.75
CA ARG A 429 15.10 7.48 -21.29
C ARG A 429 14.12 7.58 -20.12
N LEU A 430 12.97 6.92 -20.25
CA LEU A 430 11.93 6.92 -19.22
C LEU A 430 12.43 6.30 -17.92
N PHE A 431 13.03 5.11 -17.99
CA PHE A 431 13.53 4.40 -16.82
C PHE A 431 14.67 5.13 -16.12
N SER A 432 15.55 5.76 -16.90
CA SER A 432 16.63 6.58 -16.35
C SER A 432 16.06 7.79 -15.59
N ALA A 433 15.06 8.47 -16.14
CA ALA A 433 14.43 9.62 -15.49
C ALA A 433 13.70 9.22 -14.19
N ILE A 434 13.01 8.07 -14.19
CA ILE A 434 12.34 7.54 -12.99
C ILE A 434 13.39 7.17 -11.91
N ALA A 435 14.46 6.48 -12.29
CA ALA A 435 15.53 6.12 -11.36
C ALA A 435 16.26 7.36 -10.81
N GLU A 436 16.46 8.39 -11.65
CA GLU A 436 17.02 9.67 -11.22
C GLU A 436 16.12 10.37 -10.19
N ALA A 437 14.79 10.34 -10.38
CA ALA A 437 13.86 10.89 -9.39
C ALA A 437 13.97 10.15 -8.06
N GLY A 438 14.06 8.81 -8.10
CA GLY A 438 14.29 7.99 -6.91
C GLY A 438 15.57 8.34 -6.17
N ASN A 439 16.70 8.44 -6.90
CA ASN A 439 18.01 8.78 -6.33
C ASN A 439 18.03 10.18 -5.70
N VAL A 440 17.40 11.17 -6.36
CA VAL A 440 17.27 12.54 -5.82
C VAL A 440 16.47 12.53 -4.50
N ILE A 441 15.34 11.83 -4.48
CA ILE A 441 14.45 11.81 -3.31
C ILE A 441 15.11 11.09 -2.13
N GLU A 442 15.76 9.95 -2.36
CA GLU A 442 16.55 9.27 -1.32
C GLU A 442 17.64 10.19 -0.75
N THR A 443 18.35 10.93 -1.62
CA THR A 443 19.38 11.88 -1.18
C THR A 443 18.79 12.99 -0.30
N LEU A 444 17.59 13.49 -0.61
CA LEU A 444 16.91 14.53 0.17
C LEU A 444 16.49 14.04 1.56
N TYR A 445 16.05 12.78 1.68
CA TYR A 445 15.66 12.18 2.95
C TYR A 445 16.83 11.61 3.75
N GLY A 446 17.93 11.24 3.09
CA GLY A 446 19.10 10.63 3.71
C GLY A 446 18.92 9.16 4.09
N CYS A 447 17.84 8.51 3.65
CA CYS A 447 17.57 7.10 3.88
C CYS A 447 16.78 6.50 2.70
N PRO A 448 16.81 5.16 2.52
CA PRO A 448 16.06 4.49 1.46
C PRO A 448 14.58 4.85 1.47
N GLN A 449 13.97 4.95 0.28
CA GLN A 449 12.59 5.42 0.09
C GLN A 449 11.76 4.43 -0.72
N ASP A 450 10.49 4.34 -0.36
CA ASP A 450 9.37 3.79 -1.13
C ASP A 450 8.58 4.97 -1.73
N ILE A 451 8.60 5.08 -3.06
CA ILE A 451 8.12 6.26 -3.79
C ILE A 451 7.08 5.83 -4.82
N GLU A 452 5.89 6.41 -4.75
CA GLU A 452 4.85 6.27 -5.76
C GLU A 452 4.85 7.50 -6.67
N GLY A 453 4.76 7.29 -7.98
CA GLY A 453 4.72 8.38 -8.94
C GLY A 453 4.01 8.04 -10.24
N VAL A 454 3.85 9.07 -11.05
CA VAL A 454 3.09 9.05 -12.31
C VAL A 454 3.91 9.79 -13.38
N VAL A 455 3.88 9.27 -14.60
CA VAL A 455 4.46 9.91 -15.77
C VAL A 455 3.33 10.40 -16.66
N LYS A 456 3.30 11.70 -16.96
CA LYS A 456 2.32 12.31 -17.87
C LYS A 456 3.05 13.16 -18.91
N GLY A 457 2.97 12.77 -20.18
CA GLY A 457 3.66 13.47 -21.27
C GLY A 457 5.17 13.58 -21.05
N GLY A 458 5.79 12.56 -20.45
CA GLY A 458 7.21 12.54 -20.09
C GLY A 458 7.59 13.32 -18.84
N ILE A 459 6.65 14.01 -18.19
CA ILE A 459 6.88 14.72 -16.92
C ILE A 459 6.64 13.75 -15.76
N ILE A 460 7.56 13.73 -14.80
CA ILE A 460 7.46 12.91 -13.58
C ILE A 460 6.73 13.69 -12.49
N TYR A 461 5.69 13.06 -11.95
CA TYR A 461 4.96 13.51 -10.78
C TYR A 461 5.19 12.51 -9.65
N VAL A 462 5.58 12.98 -8.47
CA VAL A 462 5.66 12.14 -7.27
C VAL A 462 4.41 12.37 -6.46
N VAL A 463 3.64 11.31 -6.25
CA VAL A 463 2.32 11.37 -5.60
C VAL A 463 2.39 10.94 -4.13
N GLN A 464 3.44 10.19 -3.75
CA GLN A 464 3.73 9.80 -2.38
C GLN A 464 5.22 9.41 -2.26
N ALA A 465 5.82 9.66 -1.10
CA ALA A 465 7.08 9.03 -0.70
C ALA A 465 7.04 8.76 0.79
N ARG A 466 7.75 7.72 1.22
CA ARG A 466 7.98 7.39 2.62
C ARG A 466 9.29 6.61 2.78
N PRO A 467 9.88 6.58 3.99
CA PRO A 467 11.02 5.71 4.27
C PRO A 467 10.72 4.25 3.93
N GLN A 468 11.65 3.60 3.25
CA GLN A 468 11.64 2.15 3.04
C GLN A 468 12.19 1.48 4.30
N LEU A 469 11.37 0.61 4.92
CA LEU A 469 11.70 -0.12 6.14
C LEU A 469 12.47 -1.43 5.89
#